data_AF-A0A965Y5A0-F1
#
_entry.id   AF-A0A965Y5A0-F1
#
_cell.length_a   1.000
_cell.length_b   1.000
_cell.length_c   1.000
_cell.angle_alpha   90.00
_cell.angle_beta   90.00
_cell.angle_gamma   90.00
#
_symmetry.space_group_name_H-M   'P 1'
#
loop_
_entity.id
_entity.type
_entity.pdbx_description
1 polymer ?
#
loop_
_entity_poly.entity_id
_entity_poly.type
_entity_poly.pdbx_seq_one_letter_code
_entity_poly.pdbx_strand_id
1 'polypeptide(L)'
;MLTRDTLDELPRVVEWVGERGGAFLLVTHLLPYRQESIPSVAYNPNVDETLAFYREKSREAKEQGIDLSRYIEARWRFRPVDRREETVAFMEKVIAEISARGLPQHVPNLVAHDEKQHRRMEDLFGRCEELALQHGVELHLPSLSPRNKRRCDFIEEGSAFVAASGTVHPCYFLWHSFTCHADGRIRPVDALSFGSVNETPLLDIWNGPEFSDYRSEIGRYDFPHCGNCSLAPCDYIERHDFEQDCLGNSLTCGSCPWSVGVLQCLR
;
A
#
# COMPACT_ATOMS: atom_id res chain seq x y z
N MET A 1 1.64 -13.70 -8.17
CA MET A 1 2.33 -12.69 -7.35
C MET A 1 3.19 -11.83 -8.25
N LEU A 2 3.12 -10.51 -8.09
CA LEU A 2 3.74 -9.54 -8.98
C LEU A 2 4.95 -8.89 -8.32
N THR A 3 6.13 -9.06 -8.92
CA THR A 3 7.40 -8.44 -8.52
C THR A 3 7.91 -7.56 -9.66
N ARG A 4 9.00 -6.81 -9.42
CA ARG A 4 9.71 -6.11 -10.51
C ARG A 4 10.21 -7.08 -11.59
N ASP A 5 10.62 -8.27 -11.18
CA ASP A 5 11.23 -9.27 -12.04
C ASP A 5 10.18 -10.03 -12.87
N THR A 6 8.97 -10.23 -12.33
CA THR A 6 7.88 -10.94 -13.02
C THR A 6 6.88 -10.01 -13.73
N LEU A 7 7.07 -8.69 -13.60
CA LEU A 7 6.15 -7.68 -14.13
C LEU A 7 5.88 -7.89 -15.63
N ASP A 8 6.93 -8.08 -16.43
CA ASP A 8 6.82 -8.22 -17.89
C ASP A 8 6.19 -9.53 -18.35
N GLU A 9 6.04 -10.51 -17.46
CA GLU A 9 5.42 -11.80 -17.76
C GLU A 9 3.89 -11.75 -17.64
N LEU A 10 3.34 -10.76 -16.93
CA LEU A 10 1.92 -10.68 -16.61
C LEU A 10 0.99 -10.78 -17.84
N PRO A 11 1.24 -10.09 -18.98
CA PRO A 11 0.39 -10.23 -20.17
C PRO A 11 0.30 -11.67 -20.68
N ARG A 12 1.44 -12.40 -20.68
CA ARG A 12 1.48 -13.80 -21.11
C ARG A 12 0.70 -14.71 -20.16
N VAL A 13 0.68 -14.38 -18.87
CA VAL A 13 -0.12 -15.11 -17.88
C VAL A 13 -1.60 -14.89 -18.13
N VAL A 14 -2.03 -13.67 -18.43
CA VAL A 14 -3.43 -13.35 -18.77
C VAL A 14 -3.90 -14.16 -19.98
N GLU A 15 -3.13 -14.13 -21.08
CA GLU A 15 -3.41 -14.91 -22.29
C GLU A 15 -3.49 -16.41 -21.97
N TRP A 16 -2.51 -16.93 -21.24
CA TRP A 16 -2.41 -18.35 -20.89
C TRP A 16 -3.61 -18.85 -20.07
N VAL A 17 -4.13 -18.03 -19.15
CA VAL A 17 -5.34 -18.32 -18.36
C VAL A 17 -6.57 -18.33 -19.27
N GLY A 18 -6.68 -17.33 -20.14
CA GLY A 18 -7.77 -17.21 -21.11
C GLY A 18 -7.87 -18.38 -22.09
N GLU A 19 -6.73 -18.79 -22.67
CA GLU A 19 -6.65 -19.94 -23.57
C GLU A 19 -7.08 -21.27 -22.92
N ARG A 20 -7.03 -21.35 -21.59
CA ARG A 20 -7.43 -22.53 -20.80
C ARG A 20 -8.86 -22.44 -20.27
N GLY A 21 -9.60 -21.38 -20.60
CA GLY A 21 -10.96 -21.16 -20.11
C GLY A 21 -11.02 -20.81 -18.62
N GLY A 22 -9.98 -20.17 -18.08
CA GLY A 22 -10.02 -19.66 -16.72
C GLY A 22 -11.03 -18.53 -16.57
N ALA A 23 -11.86 -18.57 -15.52
CA ALA A 23 -12.90 -17.57 -15.29
C ALA A 23 -12.34 -16.23 -14.81
N PHE A 24 -11.30 -16.25 -13.96
CA PHE A 24 -10.69 -15.05 -13.41
C PHE A 24 -9.19 -15.23 -13.14
N LEU A 25 -8.48 -14.10 -13.02
CA LEU A 25 -7.09 -14.03 -12.59
C LEU A 25 -6.95 -12.96 -11.50
N LEU A 26 -6.50 -13.39 -10.31
CA LEU A 26 -6.16 -12.49 -9.21
C LEU A 26 -4.65 -12.21 -9.18
N VAL A 27 -4.29 -10.93 -9.24
CA VAL A 27 -2.90 -10.47 -9.16
C VAL A 27 -2.71 -9.70 -7.86
N THR A 28 -1.59 -9.94 -7.19
CA THR A 28 -1.24 -9.27 -5.93
C THR A 28 0.24 -8.96 -5.93
N HIS A 29 0.64 -7.81 -5.38
CA HIS A 29 2.06 -7.50 -5.23
C HIS A 29 2.75 -8.46 -4.25
N LEU A 30 4.08 -8.46 -4.26
CA LEU A 30 4.87 -9.14 -3.24
C LEU A 30 4.80 -8.36 -1.91
N LEU A 31 4.45 -9.05 -0.83
CA LEU A 31 4.76 -8.63 0.55
C LEU A 31 6.17 -9.13 0.89
N PRO A 32 7.17 -8.25 1.07
CA PRO A 32 8.53 -8.69 1.36
C PRO A 32 8.65 -9.20 2.80
N TYR A 33 8.63 -10.52 3.02
CA TYR A 33 8.86 -11.11 4.34
C TYR A 33 10.34 -11.09 4.77
N ARG A 34 11.27 -10.92 3.82
CA ARG A 34 12.70 -10.79 4.10
C ARG A 34 13.26 -9.52 3.49
N GLN A 35 14.30 -8.97 4.11
CA GLN A 35 14.93 -7.73 3.68
C GLN A 35 15.48 -7.82 2.24
N GLU A 36 15.98 -8.99 1.83
CA GLU A 36 16.51 -9.22 0.48
C GLU A 36 15.43 -9.16 -0.60
N SER A 37 14.15 -9.26 -0.22
CA SER A 37 13.01 -9.20 -1.15
C SER A 37 12.53 -7.77 -1.41
N ILE A 38 12.99 -6.77 -0.65
CA ILE A 38 12.59 -5.36 -0.81
C ILE A 38 12.84 -4.84 -2.24
N PRO A 39 13.99 -5.11 -2.90
CA PRO A 39 14.24 -4.63 -4.25
C PRO A 39 13.24 -5.16 -5.30
N SER A 40 12.61 -6.32 -5.04
CA SER A 40 11.62 -6.93 -5.94
C SER A 40 10.22 -6.33 -5.79
N VAL A 41 9.97 -5.43 -4.83
CA VAL A 41 8.68 -4.74 -4.67
C VAL A 41 8.43 -3.81 -5.87
N ALA A 42 7.29 -3.99 -6.54
CA ALA A 42 6.95 -3.27 -7.77
C ALA A 42 6.10 -2.01 -7.54
N TYR A 43 5.23 -1.98 -6.53
CA TYR A 43 4.34 -0.84 -6.29
C TYR A 43 5.11 0.40 -5.81
N ASN A 44 4.56 1.58 -6.06
CA ASN A 44 5.13 2.85 -5.61
C ASN A 44 4.66 3.13 -4.17
N PRO A 45 5.56 3.49 -3.24
CA PRO A 45 5.19 3.66 -1.82
C PRO A 45 4.39 4.94 -1.55
N ASN A 46 4.26 5.85 -2.53
CA ASN A 46 3.48 7.09 -2.40
C ASN A 46 2.00 6.84 -2.62
N VAL A 47 1.19 7.43 -1.74
CA VAL A 47 -0.26 7.40 -1.86
C VAL A 47 -0.69 7.99 -3.21
N ASP A 48 -1.63 7.33 -3.88
CA ASP A 48 -2.05 7.60 -5.26
C ASP A 48 -2.41 9.08 -5.52
N GLU A 49 -3.22 9.69 -4.65
CA GLU A 49 -3.66 11.08 -4.79
C GLU A 49 -2.50 12.07 -4.59
N THR A 50 -1.64 11.83 -3.60
CA THR A 50 -0.40 12.60 -3.39
C THR A 50 0.54 12.47 -4.58
N LEU A 51 0.69 11.26 -5.09
CA LEU A 51 1.56 10.95 -6.21
C LEU A 51 1.05 11.62 -7.49
N ALA A 52 -0.25 11.54 -7.78
CA ALA A 52 -0.85 12.19 -8.95
C ALA A 52 -0.58 13.71 -8.95
N PHE A 53 -0.78 14.36 -7.80
CA PHE A 53 -0.48 15.78 -7.64
C PHE A 53 1.02 16.09 -7.81
N TYR A 54 1.89 15.29 -7.18
CA TYR A 54 3.34 15.46 -7.32
C TYR A 54 3.81 15.27 -8.76
N ARG A 55 3.26 14.29 -9.50
CA ARG A 55 3.57 14.02 -10.91
C ARG A 55 3.19 15.22 -11.79
N GLU A 56 2.01 15.80 -11.57
CA GLU A 56 1.58 17.03 -12.25
C GLU A 56 2.57 18.16 -12.02
N LYS A 57 2.89 18.46 -10.76
CA LYS A 57 3.80 19.54 -10.38
C LYS A 57 5.24 19.31 -10.82
N SER A 58 5.68 18.06 -10.88
CA SER A 58 6.99 17.70 -11.42
C SER A 58 7.10 17.98 -12.92
N ARG A 59 6.01 17.80 -13.68
CA ARG A 59 5.98 18.19 -15.11
C ARG A 59 6.07 19.71 -15.27
N GLU A 60 5.27 20.47 -14.51
CA GLU A 60 5.31 21.94 -14.52
C GLU A 60 6.70 22.49 -14.15
N ALA A 61 7.33 21.93 -13.11
CA ALA A 61 8.69 22.29 -12.72
C ALA A 61 9.69 22.01 -13.85
N LYS A 62 9.57 20.85 -14.50
CA LYS A 62 10.48 20.45 -15.59
C LYS A 62 10.35 21.36 -16.82
N GLU A 63 9.14 21.80 -17.16
CA GLU A 63 8.91 22.81 -18.22
C GLU A 63 9.58 24.15 -17.90
N GLN A 64 9.67 24.48 -16.61
CA GLN A 64 10.41 25.62 -16.12
C GLN A 64 11.90 25.34 -15.97
N GLY A 65 12.43 24.16 -16.31
CA GLY A 65 13.84 23.81 -16.16
C GLY A 65 14.28 23.53 -14.71
N ILE A 66 13.34 23.17 -13.83
CA ILE A 66 13.55 22.81 -12.43
C ILE A 66 13.42 21.29 -12.29
N ASP A 67 14.39 20.65 -11.64
CA ASP A 67 14.36 19.20 -11.36
C ASP A 67 14.08 18.93 -9.87
N LEU A 68 12.83 18.57 -9.56
CA LEU A 68 12.40 18.29 -8.19
C LEU A 68 13.05 17.04 -7.59
N SER A 69 13.59 16.13 -8.40
CA SER A 69 14.36 14.97 -7.90
C SER A 69 15.65 15.40 -7.17
N ARG A 70 16.09 16.64 -7.40
CA ARG A 70 17.27 17.23 -6.77
C ARG A 70 16.94 17.99 -5.49
N TYR A 71 15.67 18.01 -5.05
CA TYR A 71 15.24 18.81 -3.91
C TYR A 71 16.03 18.56 -2.62
N ILE A 72 16.26 17.29 -2.26
CA ILE A 72 17.02 16.95 -1.04
C ILE A 72 18.46 17.49 -1.12
N GLU A 73 19.12 17.31 -2.27
CA GLU A 73 20.46 17.85 -2.49
C GLU A 73 20.48 19.39 -2.46
N ALA A 74 19.48 20.02 -3.07
CA ALA A 74 19.32 21.47 -3.08
C ALA A 74 19.09 22.02 -1.66
N ARG A 75 18.20 21.41 -0.88
CA ARG A 75 17.81 21.85 0.46
C ARG A 75 18.96 21.76 1.45
N TRP A 76 19.72 20.66 1.41
CA TRP A 76 20.80 20.37 2.37
C TRP A 76 22.20 20.75 1.87
N ARG A 77 22.32 21.22 0.62
CA ARG A 77 23.59 21.67 0.01
C ARG A 77 24.66 20.58 -0.03
N PHE A 78 24.26 19.32 -0.23
CA PHE A 78 25.22 18.21 -0.35
C PHE A 78 26.07 18.30 -1.63
N ARG A 79 25.49 18.85 -2.71
CA ARG A 79 26.14 19.06 -4.01
C ARG A 79 25.64 20.35 -4.66
N PRO A 80 26.38 20.93 -5.62
CA PRO A 80 25.84 21.98 -6.48
C PRO A 80 24.60 21.50 -7.21
N VAL A 81 23.55 22.31 -7.22
CA VAL A 81 22.30 22.07 -7.95
C VAL A 81 21.97 23.34 -8.71
N ASP A 82 21.73 23.22 -10.02
CA ASP A 82 21.29 24.32 -10.85
C ASP A 82 19.94 24.83 -10.37
N ARG A 83 19.74 26.15 -10.35
CA ARG A 83 18.48 26.78 -9.92
C ARG A 83 18.02 26.29 -8.54
N ARG A 84 18.99 26.14 -7.63
CA ARG A 84 18.79 25.64 -6.26
C ARG A 84 17.66 26.33 -5.53
N GLU A 85 17.66 27.67 -5.51
CA GLU A 85 16.67 28.45 -4.75
C GLU A 85 15.25 28.24 -5.31
N GLU A 86 15.13 28.18 -6.63
CA GLU A 86 13.88 27.92 -7.33
C GLU A 86 13.38 26.50 -7.09
N THR A 87 14.28 25.51 -7.09
CA THR A 87 13.96 24.11 -6.77
C THR A 87 13.41 23.96 -5.35
N VAL A 88 14.06 24.61 -4.37
CA VAL A 88 13.61 24.60 -2.97
C VAL A 88 12.26 25.30 -2.84
N ALA A 89 12.12 26.52 -3.38
CA ALA A 89 10.89 27.28 -3.29
C ALA A 89 9.71 26.58 -3.96
N PHE A 90 9.92 25.99 -5.14
CA PHE A 90 8.88 25.24 -5.85
C PHE A 90 8.44 24.02 -5.05
N MET A 91 9.39 23.22 -4.55
CA MET A 91 9.05 22.02 -3.79
C MET A 91 8.38 22.36 -2.44
N GLU A 92 8.82 23.40 -1.75
CA GLU A 92 8.18 23.86 -0.50
C GLU A 92 6.72 24.28 -0.75
N LYS A 93 6.44 24.92 -1.89
CA LYS A 93 5.06 25.22 -2.32
C LYS A 93 4.26 23.94 -2.57
N VAL A 94 4.83 22.95 -3.27
CA VAL A 94 4.19 21.65 -3.51
C VAL A 94 3.87 20.94 -2.19
N ILE A 95 4.81 20.90 -1.25
CA ILE A 95 4.63 20.30 0.08
C ILE A 95 3.50 21.00 0.85
N ALA A 96 3.46 22.34 0.79
CA ALA A 96 2.41 23.12 1.45
C ALA A 96 1.03 22.85 0.82
N GLU A 97 0.94 22.73 -0.50
CA GLU A 97 -0.30 22.40 -1.21
C GLU A 97 -0.79 20.98 -0.89
N ILE A 98 0.11 20.01 -0.79
CA ILE A 98 -0.21 18.64 -0.34
C ILE A 98 -0.78 18.66 1.09
N SER A 99 -0.09 19.35 2.01
CA SER A 99 -0.56 19.50 3.40
C SER A 99 -1.91 20.19 3.49
N ALA A 100 -2.15 21.23 2.69
CA ALA A 100 -3.43 21.95 2.67
C ALA A 100 -4.61 21.08 2.21
N ARG A 101 -4.33 20.03 1.42
CA ARG A 101 -5.31 19.01 1.01
C ARG A 101 -5.49 17.89 2.05
N GLY A 102 -4.70 17.88 3.12
CA GLY A 102 -4.72 16.82 4.13
C GLY A 102 -4.16 15.48 3.62
N LEU A 103 -3.39 15.48 2.53
CA LEU A 103 -2.86 14.26 1.93
C LEU A 103 -1.57 13.81 2.62
N PRO A 104 -1.38 12.50 2.84
CA PRO A 104 -0.14 11.97 3.40
C PRO A 104 1.03 12.17 2.44
N GLN A 105 2.20 12.52 2.96
CA GLN A 105 3.40 12.72 2.15
C GLN A 105 4.67 12.31 2.87
N HIS A 106 5.51 11.53 2.19
CA HIS A 106 6.89 11.30 2.59
C HIS A 106 7.82 11.89 1.53
N VAL A 107 8.37 13.08 1.80
CA VAL A 107 9.16 13.85 0.82
C VAL A 107 10.30 13.06 0.18
N PRO A 108 11.10 12.26 0.92
CA PRO A 108 12.13 11.42 0.29
C PRO A 108 11.56 10.43 -0.73
N ASN A 109 10.36 9.85 -0.49
CA ASN A 109 9.73 8.93 -1.45
C ASN A 109 9.18 9.66 -2.67
N LEU A 110 8.66 10.88 -2.50
CA LEU A 110 8.20 11.70 -3.63
C LEU A 110 9.36 12.08 -4.53
N VAL A 111 10.46 12.58 -3.95
CA VAL A 111 11.67 12.98 -4.68
C VAL A 111 12.34 11.79 -5.38
N ALA A 112 12.29 10.60 -4.77
CA ALA A 112 12.80 9.36 -5.35
C ALA A 112 11.84 8.70 -6.36
N HIS A 113 10.70 9.31 -6.67
CA HIS A 113 9.73 8.75 -7.60
C HIS A 113 10.30 8.60 -9.02
N ASP A 114 10.22 7.40 -9.57
CA ASP A 114 10.54 7.12 -10.97
C ASP A 114 9.28 7.19 -11.86
N GLU A 115 9.06 8.35 -12.48
CA GLU A 115 7.93 8.59 -13.39
C GLU A 115 7.96 7.66 -14.61
N LYS A 116 9.15 7.30 -15.12
CA LYS A 116 9.26 6.43 -16.29
C LYS A 116 8.82 5.01 -15.94
N GLN A 117 9.28 4.50 -14.80
CA GLN A 117 8.89 3.17 -14.33
C GLN A 117 7.40 3.11 -13.97
N HIS A 118 6.84 4.16 -13.36
CA HIS A 118 5.42 4.21 -13.04
C HIS A 118 4.53 4.20 -14.31
N ARG A 119 4.83 5.03 -15.31
CA ARG A 119 4.10 5.00 -16.60
C ARG A 119 4.19 3.64 -17.29
N ARG A 120 5.38 3.01 -17.26
CA ARG A 120 5.55 1.66 -17.81
C ARG A 120 4.60 0.66 -17.15
N MET A 121 4.39 0.77 -15.83
CA MET A 121 3.44 -0.09 -15.11
C MET A 121 1.98 0.24 -15.43
N GLU A 122 1.63 1.54 -15.54
CA GLU A 122 0.30 1.99 -16.01
C GLU A 122 -0.02 1.39 -17.39
N ASP A 123 0.88 1.54 -18.36
CA ASP A 123 0.71 1.02 -19.72
C ASP A 123 0.61 -0.52 -19.75
N LEU A 124 1.41 -1.20 -18.92
CA LEU A 124 1.37 -2.65 -18.82
C LEU A 124 0.02 -3.14 -18.26
N PHE A 125 -0.48 -2.50 -17.20
CA PHE A 125 -1.75 -2.87 -16.58
C PHE A 125 -2.90 -2.66 -17.56
N GLY A 126 -2.92 -1.53 -18.28
CA GLY A 126 -3.89 -1.28 -19.35
C GLY A 126 -3.87 -2.36 -20.44
N ARG A 127 -2.70 -2.78 -20.90
CA ARG A 127 -2.58 -3.90 -21.85
C ARG A 127 -3.10 -5.23 -21.28
N CYS A 128 -2.88 -5.50 -19.99
CA CYS A 128 -3.38 -6.71 -19.35
C CYS A 128 -4.91 -6.71 -19.27
N GLU A 129 -5.52 -5.56 -18.97
CA GLU A 129 -6.98 -5.39 -18.98
C GLU A 129 -7.56 -5.60 -20.38
N GLU A 130 -6.93 -5.05 -21.41
CA GLU A 130 -7.33 -5.27 -22.81
C GLU A 130 -7.27 -6.75 -23.20
N LEU A 131 -6.18 -7.45 -22.84
CA LEU A 131 -6.04 -8.89 -23.10
C LEU A 131 -7.07 -9.72 -22.33
N ALA A 132 -7.30 -9.39 -21.05
CA ALA A 132 -8.28 -10.09 -20.22
C ALA A 132 -9.69 -9.97 -20.83
N LEU A 133 -10.07 -8.79 -21.32
CA LEU A 133 -11.32 -8.56 -22.02
C LEU A 133 -11.43 -9.40 -23.31
N GLN A 134 -10.37 -9.44 -24.13
CA GLN A 134 -10.34 -10.22 -25.38
C GLN A 134 -10.52 -11.72 -25.13
N HIS A 135 -9.98 -12.22 -24.03
CA HIS A 135 -10.05 -13.63 -23.65
C HIS A 135 -11.23 -13.98 -22.73
N GLY A 136 -12.05 -12.99 -22.33
CA GLY A 136 -13.19 -13.21 -21.43
C GLY A 136 -12.79 -13.62 -20.01
N VAL A 137 -11.62 -13.17 -19.52
CA VAL A 137 -11.11 -13.43 -18.17
C VAL A 137 -11.43 -12.23 -17.27
N GLU A 138 -12.02 -12.47 -16.11
CA GLU A 138 -12.14 -11.44 -15.07
C GLU A 138 -10.77 -11.19 -14.43
N LEU A 139 -10.16 -10.03 -14.69
CA LEU A 139 -8.84 -9.69 -14.18
C LEU A 139 -8.95 -8.75 -12.97
N HIS A 140 -8.38 -9.16 -11.84
CA HIS A 140 -8.23 -8.33 -10.65
C HIS A 140 -6.76 -7.93 -10.48
N LEU A 141 -6.47 -6.66 -10.78
CA LEU A 141 -5.14 -6.08 -10.60
C LEU A 141 -5.03 -5.37 -9.24
N PRO A 142 -3.86 -5.43 -8.57
CA PRO A 142 -3.60 -4.63 -7.39
C PRO A 142 -3.44 -3.16 -7.77
N SER A 143 -3.53 -2.25 -6.79
CA SER A 143 -3.22 -0.85 -7.01
C SER A 143 -1.72 -0.65 -7.26
N LEU A 144 -1.35 0.19 -8.22
CA LEU A 144 0.04 0.59 -8.51
C LEU A 144 0.71 1.38 -7.36
N SER A 145 -0.14 2.03 -6.56
CA SER A 145 0.19 2.88 -5.42
C SER A 145 -0.84 2.63 -4.32
N PRO A 146 -0.47 2.76 -3.03
CA PRO A 146 -1.43 2.79 -1.93
C PRO A 146 -2.56 3.80 -2.20
N ARG A 147 -3.82 3.35 -2.10
CA ARG A 147 -4.97 4.23 -2.26
C ARG A 147 -5.14 5.16 -1.07
N ASN A 148 -5.41 6.45 -1.32
CA ASN A 148 -5.77 7.41 -0.29
C ASN A 148 -7.11 7.01 0.35
N LYS A 149 -8.10 6.70 -0.49
CA LYS A 149 -9.38 6.14 -0.06
C LYS A 149 -9.20 4.65 0.23
N ARG A 150 -9.09 4.34 1.52
CA ARG A 150 -8.95 2.97 2.00
C ARG A 150 -10.23 2.17 1.79
N ARG A 151 -10.04 0.87 1.56
CA ARG A 151 -11.09 -0.14 1.53
C ARG A 151 -10.51 -1.46 2.03
N CYS A 152 -11.04 -1.96 3.14
CA CYS A 152 -10.69 -3.25 3.72
C CYS A 152 -11.81 -4.24 3.43
N ASP A 153 -11.58 -5.16 2.50
CA ASP A 153 -12.58 -6.14 2.09
C ASP A 153 -13.02 -7.04 3.24
N PHE A 154 -12.11 -7.36 4.17
CA PHE A 154 -12.43 -8.17 5.35
C PHE A 154 -13.51 -7.53 6.24
N ILE A 155 -13.50 -6.21 6.34
CA ILE A 155 -14.46 -5.47 7.16
C ILE A 155 -15.72 -5.16 6.35
N GLU A 156 -15.56 -4.64 5.13
CA GLU A 156 -16.71 -4.20 4.32
C GLU A 156 -17.55 -5.34 3.77
N GLU A 157 -16.95 -6.51 3.49
CA GLU A 157 -17.67 -7.69 3.00
C GLU A 157 -18.07 -8.64 4.13
N GLY A 158 -17.69 -8.34 5.38
CA GLY A 158 -18.10 -9.10 6.56
C GLY A 158 -17.45 -10.49 6.65
N SER A 159 -16.12 -10.54 6.58
CA SER A 159 -15.35 -11.78 6.60
C SER A 159 -14.64 -12.03 7.92
N ALA A 160 -14.48 -13.30 8.29
CA ALA A 160 -13.61 -13.75 9.37
C ALA A 160 -12.71 -14.89 8.86
N PHE A 161 -11.47 -14.94 9.36
CA PHE A 161 -10.54 -16.02 9.06
C PHE A 161 -10.53 -17.04 10.20
N VAL A 162 -10.80 -18.31 9.90
CA VAL A 162 -10.71 -19.40 10.88
C VAL A 162 -9.45 -20.22 10.61
N ALA A 163 -8.54 -20.22 11.58
CA ALA A 163 -7.31 -20.99 11.53
C ALA A 163 -7.57 -22.50 11.56
N ALA A 164 -6.59 -23.30 11.14
CA ALA A 164 -6.64 -24.76 11.30
C ALA A 164 -6.76 -25.21 12.77
N SER A 165 -6.32 -24.38 13.72
CA SER A 165 -6.51 -24.59 15.16
C SER A 165 -7.95 -24.33 15.64
N GLY A 166 -8.79 -23.72 14.81
CA GLY A 166 -10.12 -23.24 15.17
C GLY A 166 -10.16 -21.80 15.70
N THR A 167 -9.02 -21.13 15.88
CA THR A 167 -8.97 -19.72 16.31
C THR A 167 -9.51 -18.79 15.24
N VAL A 168 -10.28 -17.78 15.65
CA VAL A 168 -10.97 -16.83 14.77
C VAL A 168 -10.23 -15.50 14.76
N HIS A 169 -9.84 -15.06 13.57
CA HIS A 169 -9.06 -13.85 13.32
C HIS A 169 -9.83 -12.92 12.38
N PRO A 170 -9.57 -11.60 12.44
CA PRO A 170 -10.30 -10.63 11.61
C PRO A 170 -9.91 -10.68 10.13
N CYS A 171 -8.69 -11.11 9.81
CA CYS A 171 -8.20 -11.19 8.44
C CYS A 171 -6.96 -12.09 8.35
N TYR A 172 -6.57 -12.44 7.12
CA TYR A 172 -5.34 -13.20 6.85
C TYR A 172 -4.08 -12.52 7.38
N PHE A 173 -4.02 -11.19 7.35
CA PHE A 173 -2.85 -10.43 7.78
C PHE A 173 -2.60 -10.53 9.27
N LEU A 174 -3.64 -10.72 10.09
CA LEU A 174 -3.55 -10.78 11.55
C LEU A 174 -3.76 -12.21 12.09
N TRP A 175 -3.60 -13.23 11.24
CA TRP A 175 -3.77 -14.62 11.65
C TRP A 175 -2.62 -15.14 12.51
N HIS A 176 -1.37 -14.80 12.18
CA HIS A 176 -0.19 -15.23 12.93
C HIS A 176 0.77 -14.06 13.10
N SER A 177 1.65 -14.13 14.10
CA SER A 177 2.69 -13.12 14.28
C SER A 177 3.83 -13.36 13.29
N PHE A 178 4.28 -12.31 12.62
CA PHE A 178 5.43 -12.34 11.73
C PHE A 178 6.05 -10.95 11.59
N THR A 179 7.20 -10.89 10.93
CA THR A 179 7.81 -9.62 10.54
C THR A 179 7.88 -9.55 9.02
N CYS A 180 7.52 -8.40 8.46
CA CYS A 180 7.70 -8.11 7.04
C CYS A 180 8.46 -6.80 6.86
N HIS A 181 8.72 -6.44 5.60
CA HIS A 181 9.51 -5.28 5.21
C HIS A 181 8.70 -4.31 4.31
N ALA A 182 7.41 -4.13 4.61
CA ALA A 182 6.53 -3.28 3.80
C ALA A 182 7.02 -1.82 3.77
N ASP A 183 6.89 -1.17 2.62
CA ASP A 183 7.38 0.20 2.37
C ASP A 183 8.88 0.38 2.66
N GLY A 184 9.66 -0.70 2.53
CA GLY A 184 11.10 -0.73 2.76
C GLY A 184 11.51 -0.74 4.24
N ARG A 185 10.59 -1.02 5.15
CA ARG A 185 10.77 -0.87 6.60
C ARG A 185 10.31 -2.09 7.36
N ILE A 186 10.94 -2.34 8.51
CA ILE A 186 10.56 -3.46 9.38
C ILE A 186 9.15 -3.22 9.91
N ARG A 187 8.29 -4.21 9.75
CA ARG A 187 6.89 -4.19 10.18
C ARG A 187 6.60 -5.48 10.94
N PRO A 188 6.71 -5.44 12.26
CA PRO A 188 6.15 -6.46 13.13
C PRO A 188 4.63 -6.49 12.98
N VAL A 189 4.08 -7.69 12.91
CA VAL A 189 2.64 -7.93 12.90
C VAL A 189 2.38 -8.98 13.95
N ASP A 190 1.49 -8.67 14.88
CA ASP A 190 1.04 -9.64 15.89
C ASP A 190 -0.30 -10.25 15.52
N ALA A 191 -0.44 -11.53 15.85
CA ALA A 191 -1.70 -12.24 15.69
C ALA A 191 -2.79 -11.59 16.57
N LEU A 192 -3.96 -11.36 15.99
CA LEU A 192 -5.13 -10.89 16.71
C LEU A 192 -6.25 -11.94 16.57
N SER A 193 -6.75 -12.44 17.70
CA SER A 193 -7.81 -13.46 17.77
C SER A 193 -8.96 -12.97 18.63
N PHE A 194 -10.18 -13.37 18.28
CA PHE A 194 -11.41 -13.07 19.01
C PHE A 194 -12.04 -14.31 19.66
N GLY A 195 -11.34 -15.44 19.66
CA GLY A 195 -11.81 -16.70 20.26
C GLY A 195 -11.52 -17.91 19.38
N SER A 196 -12.19 -19.03 19.65
CA SER A 196 -12.06 -20.25 18.85
C SER A 196 -13.40 -20.97 18.71
N VAL A 197 -13.62 -21.53 17.52
CA VAL A 197 -14.86 -22.24 17.16
C VAL A 197 -15.00 -23.60 17.86
N ASN A 198 -13.95 -24.06 18.55
CA ASN A 198 -14.00 -25.27 19.35
C ASN A 198 -14.75 -25.05 20.67
N GLU A 199 -14.75 -23.82 21.20
CA GLU A 199 -15.39 -23.46 22.46
C GLU A 199 -16.69 -22.69 22.25
N THR A 200 -16.75 -21.79 21.27
CA THR A 200 -17.87 -20.87 21.05
C THR A 200 -18.32 -20.90 19.58
N PRO A 201 -19.62 -20.98 19.27
CA PRO A 201 -20.10 -20.91 17.89
C PRO A 201 -19.58 -19.66 17.15
N LEU A 202 -19.22 -19.81 15.87
CA LEU A 202 -18.63 -18.71 15.08
C LEU A 202 -19.51 -17.46 15.07
N LEU A 203 -20.83 -17.60 14.98
CA LEU A 203 -21.76 -16.47 14.99
C LEU A 203 -21.75 -15.72 16.34
N ASP A 204 -21.54 -16.42 17.44
CA ASP A 204 -21.47 -15.80 18.77
C ASP A 204 -20.14 -15.04 18.93
N ILE A 205 -19.03 -15.59 18.40
CA ILE A 205 -17.74 -14.89 18.32
C ILE A 205 -17.87 -13.64 17.43
N TRP A 206 -18.46 -13.79 16.25
CA TRP A 206 -18.66 -12.70 15.29
C TRP A 206 -19.49 -11.56 15.87
N ASN A 207 -20.61 -11.88 16.52
CA ASN A 207 -21.50 -10.89 17.13
C ASN A 207 -21.06 -10.45 18.52
N GLY A 208 -19.97 -11.02 19.06
CA GLY A 208 -19.40 -10.63 20.33
C GLY A 208 -18.96 -9.16 20.34
N PRO A 209 -19.03 -8.48 21.51
CA PRO A 209 -18.76 -7.05 21.59
C PRO A 209 -17.35 -6.69 21.11
N GLU A 210 -16.33 -7.45 21.52
CA GLU A 210 -14.94 -7.18 21.13
C GLU A 210 -14.72 -7.19 19.61
N PHE A 211 -15.24 -8.20 18.92
CA PHE A 211 -15.07 -8.30 17.46
C PHE A 211 -15.97 -7.29 16.73
N SER A 212 -17.18 -7.03 17.23
CA SER A 212 -18.07 -6.01 16.66
C SER A 212 -17.51 -4.60 16.79
N ASP A 213 -16.95 -4.26 17.94
CA ASP A 213 -16.33 -2.95 18.22
C ASP A 213 -15.09 -2.78 17.34
N TYR A 214 -14.24 -3.80 17.25
CA TYR A 214 -13.07 -3.80 16.37
C TYR A 214 -13.44 -3.55 14.90
N ARG A 215 -14.46 -4.24 14.38
CA ARG A 215 -14.92 -4.02 13.00
C ARG A 215 -15.47 -2.61 12.80
N SER A 216 -16.21 -2.10 13.78
CA SER A 216 -16.78 -0.75 13.77
C SER A 216 -15.69 0.33 13.80
N GLU A 217 -14.62 0.11 14.56
CA GLU A 217 -13.50 1.03 14.66
C GLU A 217 -12.70 1.09 13.36
N ILE A 218 -12.34 -0.06 12.78
CA ILE A 218 -11.62 -0.10 11.50
C ILE A 218 -12.45 0.49 10.37
N GLY A 219 -13.75 0.23 10.36
CA GLY A 219 -14.67 0.76 9.33
C GLY A 219 -14.72 2.29 9.26
N ARG A 220 -14.25 3.00 10.29
CA ARG A 220 -14.11 4.47 10.27
C ARG A 220 -12.89 4.94 9.48
N TYR A 221 -11.86 4.09 9.36
CA TYR A 221 -10.57 4.43 8.76
C TYR A 221 -9.85 5.62 9.41
N ASP A 222 -10.16 5.93 10.67
CA ASP A 222 -9.62 7.04 11.46
C ASP A 222 -8.20 6.75 12.01
N PHE A 223 -7.32 6.25 11.15
CA PHE A 223 -5.93 5.95 11.48
C PHE A 223 -4.96 6.45 10.38
N PRO A 224 -3.71 6.80 10.73
CA PRO A 224 -2.79 7.50 9.83
C PRO A 224 -2.25 6.59 8.73
N HIS A 225 -1.81 7.18 7.61
CA HIS A 225 -1.10 6.45 6.53
C HIS A 225 0.36 6.23 6.94
N CYS A 226 0.58 5.31 7.87
CA CYS A 226 1.88 5.02 8.48
C CYS A 226 3.01 4.67 7.49
N GLY A 227 2.65 4.09 6.34
CA GLY A 227 3.60 3.76 5.26
C GLY A 227 4.13 4.96 4.47
N ASN A 228 3.42 6.09 4.46
CA ASN A 228 3.74 7.24 3.61
C ASN A 228 3.54 8.62 4.31
N CYS A 229 3.49 8.66 5.64
CA CYS A 229 3.33 9.94 6.36
C CYS A 229 4.63 10.76 6.38
N SER A 230 4.53 12.03 6.79
CA SER A 230 5.66 12.97 6.82
C SER A 230 6.66 12.71 7.93
N LEU A 231 6.24 11.97 8.96
CA LEU A 231 7.07 11.62 10.13
C LEU A 231 7.75 10.25 9.98
N ALA A 232 7.48 9.55 8.89
CA ALA A 232 8.01 8.24 8.56
C ALA A 232 9.54 8.37 8.32
N PRO A 233 10.46 7.52 8.85
CA PRO A 233 10.28 6.38 9.75
C PRO A 233 9.85 6.72 11.17
N CYS A 234 9.03 5.86 11.75
CA CYS A 234 8.38 6.07 13.03
C CYS A 234 8.51 4.82 13.90
N ASP A 235 9.21 4.94 15.03
CA ASP A 235 9.49 3.82 15.93
C ASP A 235 8.23 3.18 16.52
N TYR A 236 7.10 3.90 16.56
CA TYR A 236 5.85 3.40 17.11
C TYR A 236 5.36 2.14 16.40
N ILE A 237 5.59 2.04 15.09
CA ILE A 237 5.06 1.01 14.19
C ILE A 237 6.15 0.07 13.64
N GLU A 238 7.39 0.22 14.10
CA GLU A 238 8.53 -0.63 13.69
C GLU A 238 8.97 -1.60 14.81
N ARG A 239 8.29 -1.53 15.96
CA ARG A 239 8.52 -2.37 17.15
C ARG A 239 7.40 -3.38 17.36
N HIS A 240 7.71 -4.48 18.04
CA HIS A 240 6.76 -5.57 18.32
C HIS A 240 5.74 -5.19 19.40
N ASP A 241 6.08 -4.28 20.32
CA ASP A 241 5.20 -3.75 21.36
C ASP A 241 4.36 -2.57 20.84
N PHE A 242 3.56 -2.80 19.79
CA PHE A 242 2.63 -1.77 19.31
C PHE A 242 1.49 -1.58 20.32
N GLU A 243 1.58 -0.50 21.11
CA GLU A 243 0.50 -0.10 22.02
C GLU A 243 -0.51 0.83 21.33
N GLN A 244 -0.01 1.83 20.61
CA GLN A 244 -0.82 2.82 19.93
C GLN A 244 -0.04 3.53 18.81
N ASP A 245 -0.76 4.09 17.84
CA ASP A 245 -0.22 5.02 16.86
C ASP A 245 -0.13 6.45 17.41
N CYS A 246 0.32 7.40 16.58
CA CYS A 246 0.45 8.80 16.97
C CYS A 246 -0.87 9.54 17.18
N LEU A 247 -2.01 8.94 16.81
CA LEU A 247 -3.35 9.46 17.03
C LEU A 247 -4.04 8.79 18.24
N GLY A 248 -3.38 7.82 18.88
CA GLY A 248 -3.90 7.08 20.04
C GLY A 248 -4.71 5.85 19.68
N ASN A 249 -4.70 5.39 18.42
CA ASN A 249 -5.40 4.15 18.04
C ASN A 249 -4.53 2.94 18.36
N SER A 250 -5.12 1.88 18.89
CA SER A 250 -4.49 0.56 19.08
C SER A 250 -4.60 -0.35 17.86
N LEU A 251 -5.05 0.18 16.72
CA LEU A 251 -5.20 -0.54 15.46
C LEU A 251 -3.89 -0.58 14.67
N THR A 252 -3.45 -1.77 14.28
CA THR A 252 -2.27 -1.98 13.42
C THR A 252 -2.53 -1.69 11.93
N CYS A 253 -3.76 -1.31 11.57
CA CYS A 253 -4.21 -1.15 10.18
C CYS A 253 -3.65 0.08 9.45
N GLY A 254 -3.01 1.02 10.14
CA GLY A 254 -2.44 2.24 9.54
C GLY A 254 -1.35 1.99 8.49
N SER A 255 -0.71 0.81 8.52
CA SER A 255 0.28 0.37 7.53
C SER A 255 -0.18 -0.86 6.73
N CYS A 256 -1.46 -1.21 6.78
CA CYS A 256 -1.97 -2.41 6.13
C CYS A 256 -1.93 -2.29 4.60
N PRO A 257 -1.20 -3.16 3.89
CA PRO A 257 -1.11 -3.11 2.42
C PRO A 257 -2.38 -3.60 1.72
N TRP A 258 -3.26 -4.34 2.40
CA TRP A 258 -4.57 -4.75 1.86
C TRP A 258 -5.56 -3.58 1.83
N SER A 259 -5.66 -2.80 2.90
CA SER A 259 -6.66 -1.71 2.99
C SER A 259 -6.38 -0.59 1.98
N VAL A 260 -5.12 -0.44 1.55
CA VAL A 260 -4.70 0.50 0.50
C VAL A 260 -4.66 -0.14 -0.89
N GLY A 261 -4.99 -1.43 -1.02
CA GLY A 261 -5.19 -2.12 -2.29
C GLY A 261 -3.94 -2.59 -3.03
N VAL A 262 -2.74 -2.44 -2.47
CA VAL A 262 -1.51 -2.95 -3.12
C VAL A 262 -1.39 -4.47 -2.99
N LEU A 263 -2.00 -5.06 -1.96
CA LEU A 263 -2.19 -6.50 -1.85
C LEU A 263 -3.65 -6.87 -1.95
N GLN A 264 -3.88 -8.04 -2.54
CA GLN A 264 -5.17 -8.66 -2.70
C GLN A 264 -5.10 -10.13 -2.27
N CYS A 265 -6.22 -10.64 -1.78
CA CYS A 265 -6.43 -12.05 -1.45
C CYS A 265 -7.71 -12.54 -2.15
N LEU A 266 -7.84 -13.87 -2.26
CA LEU A 266 -9.11 -14.46 -2.65
C LEU A 266 -10.16 -14.09 -1.60
N ARG A 267 -11.32 -13.64 -2.09
CA ARG A 267 -12.48 -13.26 -1.30
C ARG A 267 -13.49 -14.39 -1.33
#